data_AF-A0A7V8IIT7-F1
#
_entry.id   AF-A0A7V8IIT7-F1
#
_cell.length_a   1.000
_cell.length_b   1.000
_cell.length_c   1.000
_cell.angle_alpha   90.00
_cell.angle_beta   90.00
_cell.angle_gamma   90.00
#
_symmetry.space_group_name_H-M   'P 1'
#
loop_
_entity.id
_entity.type
_entity.pdbx_description
1 polymer ?
#
loop_
_entity_poly.entity_id
_entity_poly.type
_entity_poly.pdbx_seq_one_letter_code
_entity_poly.pdbx_strand_id
1 'polypeptide(L)'
;MTSVNDIMESVMQGKIASLRKKQRETLSQIFKTPVLSGVKWSNIESLVTALGGEIKEGSGSRVQFLLNGSIARFHRPHPSPDTDKGALVSLREWLESIGVKP
;
A
#
# COMPACT_ATOMS: atom_id res chain seq x y z
N MET A 1 23.59 -13.23 -16.04
CA MET A 1 23.01 -13.67 -14.76
C MET A 1 22.08 -12.57 -14.31
N THR A 2 20.78 -12.83 -14.18
CA THR A 2 19.80 -11.86 -13.69
C THR A 2 20.04 -11.64 -12.20
N SER A 3 20.12 -10.39 -11.74
CA SER A 3 20.33 -10.08 -10.32
C SER A 3 19.09 -10.46 -9.50
N VAL A 4 19.28 -10.73 -8.20
CA VAL A 4 18.16 -10.94 -7.27
C VAL A 4 17.20 -9.74 -7.28
N ASN A 5 17.73 -8.52 -7.42
CA ASN A 5 16.91 -7.31 -7.54
C ASN A 5 16.02 -7.33 -8.79
N ASP A 6 16.55 -7.76 -9.94
CA ASP A 6 15.78 -7.83 -11.19
C ASP A 6 14.63 -8.85 -11.08
N ILE A 7 14.86 -9.95 -10.37
CA ILE A 7 13.83 -10.96 -10.07
C ILE A 7 12.74 -10.35 -9.18
N MET A 8 13.12 -9.64 -8.11
CA MET A 8 12.17 -9.03 -7.19
C MET A 8 11.33 -7.93 -7.86
N GLU A 9 11.94 -7.08 -8.68
CA GLU A 9 11.23 -6.09 -9.50
C GLU A 9 10.24 -6.76 -10.45
N SER A 10 10.67 -7.81 -11.17
CA SER A 10 9.79 -8.56 -12.07
C SER A 10 8.59 -9.18 -11.34
N VAL A 11 8.81 -9.75 -10.16
CA VAL A 11 7.74 -10.30 -9.31
C VAL A 11 6.77 -9.20 -8.88
N MET A 12 7.26 -8.04 -8.44
CA MET A 12 6.42 -6.91 -8.03
C MET A 12 5.60 -6.37 -9.20
N GLN A 13 6.18 -6.23 -10.39
CA GLN A 13 5.44 -5.84 -11.60
C GLN A 13 4.35 -6.85 -11.95
N GLY A 14 4.63 -8.15 -11.82
CA GLY A 14 3.63 -9.21 -11.97
C GLY A 14 2.46 -9.08 -10.99
N LYS A 15 2.74 -8.73 -9.73
CA LYS A 15 1.70 -8.48 -8.71
C LYS A 15 0.84 -7.27 -9.06
N ILE A 16 1.46 -6.15 -9.45
CA ILE A 16 0.75 -4.93 -9.87
C ILE A 16 -0.17 -5.22 -11.07
N ALA A 17 0.33 -5.95 -12.08
CA ALA A 17 -0.45 -6.36 -13.23
C ALA A 17 -1.66 -7.25 -12.85
N SER A 18 -1.53 -8.07 -11.79
CA SER A 18 -2.58 -8.98 -11.32
C SER A 18 -3.66 -8.35 -10.42
N LEU A 19 -3.51 -7.08 -10.03
CA LEU A 19 -4.46 -6.41 -9.12
C LEU A 19 -5.89 -6.41 -9.66
N ARG A 20 -6.89 -6.58 -8.79
CA ARG A 20 -8.30 -6.45 -9.17
C ARG A 20 -8.68 -4.98 -9.37
N LYS A 21 -9.79 -4.72 -10.07
CA LYS A 21 -10.28 -3.36 -10.38
C LYS A 21 -10.24 -2.40 -9.19
N LYS A 22 -10.80 -2.81 -8.03
CA LYS A 22 -10.85 -1.98 -6.83
C LYS A 22 -9.47 -1.67 -6.24
N GLN A 23 -8.53 -2.62 -6.32
CA GLN A 23 -7.17 -2.47 -5.81
C GLN A 23 -6.38 -1.52 -6.71
N ARG A 24 -6.50 -1.66 -8.04
CA ARG A 24 -5.93 -0.72 -9.01
C ARG A 24 -6.47 0.69 -8.80
N GLU A 25 -7.78 0.85 -8.64
CA GLU A 25 -8.39 2.15 -8.33
C GLU A 25 -7.83 2.75 -7.03
N THR A 26 -7.69 1.93 -5.98
CA THR A 26 -7.12 2.37 -4.70
C THR A 26 -5.68 2.83 -4.86
N LEU A 27 -4.85 2.06 -5.58
CA LEU A 27 -3.47 2.43 -5.89
C LEU A 27 -3.43 3.75 -6.68
N SER A 28 -4.25 3.90 -7.72
CA SER A 28 -4.35 5.16 -8.46
C SER A 28 -4.80 6.34 -7.59
N GLN A 29 -5.75 6.14 -6.66
CA GLN A 29 -6.21 7.19 -5.74
C GLN A 29 -5.11 7.68 -4.79
N ILE A 30 -4.31 6.75 -4.25
CA ILE A 30 -3.15 7.06 -3.39
C ILE A 30 -2.13 7.94 -4.13
N PHE A 31 -1.93 7.71 -5.43
CA PHE A 31 -0.94 8.42 -6.25
C PHE A 31 -1.43 9.75 -6.86
N LYS A 32 -2.70 10.14 -6.67
CA LYS A 32 -3.19 11.44 -7.16
C LYS A 32 -2.58 12.61 -6.38
N THR A 33 -2.41 13.74 -7.06
CA THR A 33 -2.00 15.02 -6.46
C THR A 33 -3.05 16.09 -6.81
N PRO A 34 -3.77 16.66 -5.82
CA PRO A 34 -3.73 16.33 -4.40
C PRO A 34 -4.26 14.92 -4.10
N VAL A 35 -3.82 14.33 -2.98
CA VAL A 35 -4.34 13.03 -2.52
C VAL A 35 -5.85 13.12 -2.30
N LEU A 36 -6.59 12.14 -2.82
CA LEU A 36 -8.04 12.11 -2.66
C LEU A 36 -8.39 11.68 -1.23
N SER A 37 -9.31 12.41 -0.60
CA SER A 37 -9.94 11.98 0.65
C SER A 37 -10.92 10.83 0.40
N GLY A 38 -11.24 10.06 1.45
CA GLY A 38 -12.28 9.02 1.40
C GLY A 38 -11.78 7.64 0.95
N VAL A 39 -10.47 7.44 0.87
CA VAL A 39 -9.90 6.10 0.69
C VAL A 39 -10.12 5.29 1.97
N LYS A 40 -10.99 4.29 1.89
CA LYS A 40 -11.29 3.39 3.02
C LYS A 40 -10.03 2.62 3.42
N TRP A 41 -9.76 2.55 4.72
CA TRP A 41 -8.62 1.80 5.26
C TRP A 41 -8.60 0.34 4.78
N SER A 42 -9.77 -0.33 4.76
CA SER A 42 -9.90 -1.71 4.29
C SER A 42 -9.50 -1.90 2.82
N ASN A 43 -9.63 -0.88 1.97
CA ASN A 43 -9.15 -0.94 0.58
C ASN A 43 -7.62 -0.92 0.53
N ILE A 44 -6.97 -0.18 1.44
CA ILE A 44 -5.51 -0.15 1.57
C ILE A 44 -5.00 -1.50 2.07
N GLU A 45 -5.63 -2.07 3.09
CA GLU A 45 -5.30 -3.42 3.57
C GLU A 45 -5.45 -4.45 2.45
N SER A 46 -6.54 -4.39 1.67
CA SER A 46 -6.75 -5.26 0.51
C SER A 46 -5.67 -5.09 -0.58
N LEU A 47 -5.22 -3.86 -0.84
CA LEU A 47 -4.14 -3.56 -1.79
C LEU A 47 -2.81 -4.17 -1.32
N VAL A 48 -2.43 -3.96 -0.05
CA VAL A 48 -1.18 -4.50 0.53
C VAL A 48 -1.16 -6.03 0.43
N THR A 49 -2.23 -6.70 0.84
CA THR A 49 -2.33 -8.17 0.73
C THR A 49 -2.25 -8.64 -0.73
N ALA A 50 -2.87 -7.93 -1.67
CA ALA A 50 -2.82 -8.30 -3.10
C ALA A 50 -1.43 -8.14 -3.72
N LEU A 51 -0.64 -7.18 -3.23
CA LEU A 51 0.77 -7.02 -3.59
C LEU A 51 1.68 -8.08 -2.95
N GLY A 52 1.14 -8.97 -2.11
CA GLY A 52 1.89 -10.00 -1.40
C GLY A 52 2.47 -9.53 -0.06
N GLY A 53 1.97 -8.41 0.47
CA GLY A 53 2.36 -7.90 1.77
C GLY A 53 1.61 -8.55 2.93
N GLU A 54 2.18 -8.41 4.12
CA GLU A 54 1.58 -8.82 5.39
C GLU A 54 1.12 -7.61 6.20
N ILE A 55 0.09 -7.82 7.01
CA ILE A 55 -0.48 -6.81 7.89
C ILE A 55 -0.41 -7.36 9.31
N LYS A 56 0.28 -6.65 10.20
CA LYS A 56 0.39 -6.99 11.61
C LYS A 56 -0.31 -5.95 12.47
N GLU A 57 -1.17 -6.42 13.36
CA GLU A 57 -1.84 -5.57 14.34
C GLU A 57 -0.92 -5.32 15.54
N GLY A 58 -0.88 -4.07 15.99
CA GLY A 58 -0.23 -3.69 17.25
C GLY A 58 -1.26 -3.41 18.34
N SER A 59 -0.81 -2.88 19.48
CA SER A 59 -1.72 -2.44 20.53
C SER A 59 -2.60 -1.27 20.06
N GLY A 60 -3.91 -1.35 20.32
CA GLY A 60 -4.87 -0.32 19.93
C GLY A 60 -5.09 -0.25 18.42
N SER A 61 -5.09 0.96 17.85
CA SER A 61 -5.27 1.17 16.41
C SER A 61 -4.00 1.02 15.57
N ARG A 62 -2.87 0.64 16.16
CA ARG A 62 -1.57 0.57 15.46
C ARG A 62 -1.56 -0.61 14.48
N VAL A 63 -1.06 -0.37 13.28
CA VAL A 63 -0.90 -1.38 12.23
C VAL A 63 0.47 -1.24 11.58
N GLN A 64 1.08 -2.39 11.26
CA GLN A 64 2.31 -2.48 10.51
C GLN A 64 2.05 -3.19 9.19
N PHE A 65 2.49 -2.59 8.08
CA PHE A 65 2.53 -3.21 6.77
C PHE A 65 3.94 -3.68 6.47
N LEU A 66 4.07 -4.90 5.96
CA LEU A 66 5.31 -5.47 5.47
C LEU A 66 5.12 -5.77 3.99
N LEU A 67 5.95 -5.21 3.13
CA LEU A 67 5.86 -5.42 1.68
C LEU A 67 7.23 -5.24 1.05
N ASN A 68 7.62 -6.18 0.19
CA ASN A 68 8.90 -6.15 -0.52
C ASN A 68 10.12 -5.91 0.42
N GLY A 69 10.12 -6.55 1.60
CA GLY A 69 11.18 -6.38 2.61
C GLY A 69 11.16 -5.04 3.37
N SER A 70 10.24 -4.13 3.04
CA SER A 70 10.08 -2.84 3.71
C SER A 70 8.92 -2.85 4.70
N ILE A 71 8.99 -1.93 5.66
CA ILE A 71 8.04 -1.81 6.76
C ILE A 71 7.48 -0.40 6.82
N ALA A 72 6.16 -0.26 6.85
CA ALA A 72 5.47 0.98 7.20
C ALA A 72 4.58 0.81 8.42
N ARG A 73 4.42 1.88 9.21
CA ARG A 73 3.64 1.89 10.45
C ARG A 73 2.60 2.98 10.39
N PHE A 74 1.36 2.62 10.71
CA PHE A 74 0.21 3.50 10.64
C PHE A 74 -0.70 3.30 11.85
N HIS A 75 -1.70 4.17 11.95
CA HIS A 75 -2.84 3.98 12.82
C HIS A 75 -4.09 3.82 11.96
N ARG A 76 -4.93 2.83 12.28
CA ARG A 76 -6.28 2.73 11.72
C ARG A 76 -7.06 3.99 12.04
N PRO A 77 -7.75 4.60 11.06
CA PRO A 77 -8.54 5.79 11.30
C PRO A 77 -9.70 5.48 12.25
N HIS A 78 -10.00 6.41 13.15
CA HIS A 78 -11.11 6.35 14.09
C HIS A 78 -11.60 7.77 14.43
N PRO A 79 -12.92 8.05 14.50
CA PRO A 79 -14.04 7.11 14.32
C PRO A 79 -14.42 6.82 12.86
N SER A 80 -13.96 7.63 11.91
CA SER A 80 -14.22 7.42 10.48
C SER A 80 -13.40 6.25 9.92
N PRO A 81 -13.93 5.43 9.00
CA PRO A 81 -13.15 4.43 8.28
C PRO A 81 -12.25 5.02 7.17
N ASP A 82 -12.35 6.32 6.93
CA ASP A 82 -11.59 7.02 5.90
C ASP A 82 -10.17 7.33 6.38
N THR A 83 -9.19 6.99 5.55
CA THR A 83 -7.79 7.28 5.82
C THR A 83 -7.54 8.78 5.69
N ASP A 84 -6.84 9.37 6.66
CA ASP A 84 -6.51 10.79 6.62
C ASP A 84 -5.48 11.09 5.52
N LYS A 85 -5.42 12.35 5.08
CA LYS A 85 -4.55 12.76 3.99
C LYS A 85 -3.07 12.58 4.31
N GLY A 86 -2.66 12.75 5.57
CA GLY A 86 -1.28 12.57 6.00
C GLY A 86 -0.85 11.11 5.84
N ALA A 87 -1.67 10.18 6.34
CA ALA A 87 -1.44 8.75 6.17
C ALA A 87 -1.41 8.33 4.68
N LEU A 88 -2.25 8.93 3.82
CA LEU A 88 -2.22 8.67 2.38
C LEU A 88 -0.94 9.19 1.70
N VAL A 89 -0.43 10.36 2.11
CA VAL A 89 0.85 10.89 1.61
C VAL A 89 1.99 9.96 2.03
N SER A 90 2.06 9.57 3.30
CA SER A 90 3.09 8.64 3.79
C SER A 90 2.98 7.25 3.14
N LEU A 91 1.76 6.78 2.86
CA LEU A 91 1.54 5.52 2.14
C LEU A 91 2.05 5.58 0.70
N ARG A 92 1.78 6.68 -0.01
CA ARG A 92 2.28 6.92 -1.37
C ARG A 92 3.81 6.93 -1.39
N GLU A 93 4.44 7.69 -0.50
CA GLU A 93 5.90 7.79 -0.40
C GLU A 93 6.53 6.42 -0.11
N TRP A 94 5.93 5.65 0.79
CA TRP A 94 6.40 4.31 1.10
C TRP A 94 6.26 3.35 -0.08
N LEU A 95 5.10 3.30 -0.75
CA LEU A 95 4.91 2.45 -1.94
C LEU A 95 5.87 2.81 -3.07
N GLU A 96 6.07 4.10 -3.32
CA GLU A 96 7.03 4.60 -4.31
C GLU A 96 8.47 4.18 -3.96
N SER A 97 8.85 4.24 -2.68
CA SER A 97 10.20 3.86 -2.23
C SER A 97 10.55 2.38 -2.46
N ILE A 98 9.53 1.53 -2.65
CA ILE A 98 9.68 0.09 -2.89
C ILE A 98 9.27 -0.34 -4.30
N GLY A 99 9.19 0.61 -5.24
CA GLY A 99 8.93 0.34 -6.66
C GLY A 99 7.45 0.11 -7.00
N VAL A 100 6.52 0.30 -6.07
CA VAL A 100 5.09 0.14 -6.34
C VAL A 100 4.50 1.44 -6.85
N LYS A 101 4.06 1.45 -8.10
CA LYS A 101 3.39 2.59 -8.77
C LYS A 101 2.19 2.08 -9.59
N PRO A 102 1.18 2.93 -9.87
CA PRO A 102 0.02 2.56 -10.69
C PRO A 102 0.38 2.08 -12.10
#